data_AF-A0A1V8V1U2-F1
#
_entry.id   AF-A0A1V8V1U2-F1
#
_cell.length_a   1.000
_cell.length_b   1.000
_cell.length_c   1.000
_cell.angle_alpha   90.00
_cell.angle_beta   90.00
_cell.angle_gamma   90.00
#
_symmetry.space_group_name_H-M   'P 1'
#
loop_
_entity.id
_entity.type
_entity.pdbx_description
1 polymer ?
#
loop_
_entity_poly.entity_id
_entity_poly.type
_entity_poly.pdbx_seq_one_letter_code
_entity_poly.pdbx_strand_id
1 'polypeptide(L)'
;MPTAQAFVHDGNWDGETDSNQAMKFMGNYTRNYVDNRDFMKADAKIFDKWHTKDFVFQKSDGTRTSGADDTTKALQEVYAIFSGGHKHRPTSLACWEEKDGSITMFGHAKVYVGFEGHDKTITDDDGDKWNAVMEGGFRFWYVKDESGVDGIKIKETRIYADPMPAIGYALKNGILSPKDLGLA
;
A
#
# COMPACT_ATOMS: atom_id res chain seq x y z
N MET A 1 28.61 -8.97 12.72
CA MET A 1 27.33 -9.36 13.37
C MET A 1 26.60 -10.29 12.43
N PRO A 2 25.96 -11.39 12.88
CA PRO A 2 25.15 -12.21 11.98
C PRO A 2 23.94 -11.39 11.51
N THR A 3 23.63 -11.47 10.22
CA THR A 3 22.41 -10.92 9.62
C THR A 3 21.22 -11.79 10.02
N ALA A 4 20.07 -11.19 10.33
CA ALA A 4 18.83 -11.94 10.49
C ALA A 4 18.51 -12.69 9.18
N GLN A 5 18.00 -13.91 9.27
CA GLN A 5 17.53 -14.63 8.09
C GLN A 5 16.28 -13.93 7.57
N ALA A 6 16.29 -13.56 6.29
CA ALA A 6 15.13 -13.01 5.62
C ALA A 6 14.32 -14.12 4.94
N PHE A 7 13.00 -13.97 4.99
CA PHE A 7 12.10 -14.56 4.01
C PHE A 7 12.13 -13.68 2.76
N VAL A 8 12.28 -14.28 1.58
CA VAL A 8 12.30 -13.58 0.29
C VAL A 8 11.46 -14.39 -0.69
N HIS A 9 10.58 -13.72 -1.42
CA HIS A 9 9.74 -14.32 -2.45
C HIS A 9 9.56 -13.38 -3.63
N ASP A 10 9.74 -13.90 -4.83
CA ASP A 10 9.43 -13.20 -6.08
C ASP A 10 8.10 -13.72 -6.61
N GLY A 11 7.02 -13.03 -6.26
CA GLY A 11 5.68 -13.46 -6.60
C GLY A 11 4.60 -12.58 -5.98
N ASN A 12 3.35 -12.96 -6.25
CA ASN A 12 2.16 -12.29 -5.78
C ASN A 12 1.67 -12.93 -4.46
N TRP A 13 0.52 -12.52 -3.95
CA TRP A 13 -0.14 -13.14 -2.81
C TRP A 13 -0.59 -14.59 -3.12
N ASP A 14 0.35 -15.53 -3.05
CA ASP A 14 0.19 -16.96 -3.32
C ASP A 14 0.47 -17.83 -2.08
N GLY A 15 0.40 -19.16 -2.24
CA GLY A 15 0.62 -20.09 -1.13
C GLY A 15 2.03 -20.06 -0.53
N GLU A 16 3.04 -19.65 -1.28
CA GLU A 16 4.41 -19.48 -0.77
C GLU A 16 4.51 -18.22 0.08
N THR A 17 3.95 -17.12 -0.40
CA THR A 17 3.81 -15.87 0.36
C THR A 17 3.04 -16.09 1.66
N ASP A 18 1.89 -16.75 1.59
CA ASP A 18 1.01 -16.99 2.74
C ASP A 18 1.59 -18.00 3.75
N SER A 19 2.67 -18.71 3.41
CA SER A 19 3.37 -19.63 4.33
C SER A 19 4.11 -18.89 5.46
N ASN A 20 4.45 -17.62 5.26
CA ASN A 20 5.04 -16.75 6.27
C ASN A 20 3.95 -15.91 6.96
N GLN A 21 3.88 -15.93 8.30
CA GLN A 21 2.83 -15.23 9.05
C GLN A 21 2.76 -13.72 8.75
N ALA A 22 3.91 -13.04 8.65
CA ALA A 22 3.94 -11.60 8.37
C ALA A 22 3.47 -11.29 6.94
N MET A 23 3.78 -12.16 5.99
CA MET A 23 3.35 -12.00 4.60
C MET A 23 1.87 -12.34 4.41
N LYS A 24 1.36 -13.36 5.10
CA LYS A 24 -0.08 -13.63 5.19
C LYS A 24 -0.84 -12.44 5.76
N PHE A 25 -0.35 -11.85 6.85
CA PHE A 25 -0.89 -10.62 7.42
C PHE A 25 -0.89 -9.48 6.38
N MET A 26 0.22 -9.28 5.67
CA MET A 26 0.35 -8.23 4.66
C MET A 26 -0.63 -8.44 3.49
N GLY A 27 -0.80 -9.67 3.02
CA GLY A 27 -1.79 -10.02 2.00
C GLY A 27 -3.23 -9.74 2.48
N ASN A 28 -3.53 -10.03 3.75
CA ASN A 28 -4.81 -9.70 4.37
C ASN A 28 -5.03 -8.18 4.47
N TYR A 29 -4.03 -7.42 4.91
CA TYR A 29 -4.10 -5.96 4.97
C TYR A 29 -4.29 -5.36 3.57
N THR A 30 -3.51 -5.81 2.59
CA THR A 30 -3.56 -5.28 1.23
C THR A 30 -4.96 -5.46 0.64
N ARG A 31 -5.51 -6.68 0.67
CA ARG A 31 -6.82 -6.96 0.08
C ARG A 31 -7.95 -6.27 0.83
N ASN A 32 -7.95 -6.32 2.17
CA ASN A 32 -9.11 -5.91 2.96
C ASN A 32 -9.08 -4.46 3.41
N TYR A 33 -7.89 -3.86 3.59
CA TYR A 33 -7.76 -2.48 4.02
C TYR A 33 -7.47 -1.54 2.85
N VAL A 34 -6.45 -1.87 2.05
CA VAL A 34 -5.96 -0.99 0.98
C VAL A 34 -6.82 -1.10 -0.28
N ASP A 35 -6.80 -2.25 -0.95
CA ASP A 35 -7.49 -2.46 -2.23
C ASP A 35 -9.02 -2.35 -2.09
N ASN A 36 -9.58 -2.80 -0.96
CA ASN A 36 -11.00 -2.59 -0.63
C ASN A 36 -11.33 -1.15 -0.19
N ARG A 37 -10.33 -0.28 -0.07
CA ARG A 37 -10.47 1.15 0.31
C ARG A 37 -11.17 1.37 1.64
N ASP A 38 -10.97 0.47 2.59
CA ASP A 38 -11.58 0.57 3.93
C ASP A 38 -11.14 1.84 4.68
N PHE A 39 -9.93 2.34 4.38
CA PHE A 39 -9.45 3.64 4.87
C PHE A 39 -10.29 4.84 4.45
N MET A 40 -11.12 4.73 3.41
CA MET A 40 -12.03 5.81 2.99
C MET A 40 -13.25 5.96 3.92
N LYS A 41 -13.54 4.97 4.77
CA LYS A 41 -14.74 4.95 5.63
C LYS A 41 -14.62 5.80 6.90
N ALA A 42 -13.43 6.34 7.19
CA ALA A 42 -13.14 7.18 8.36
C ALA A 42 -13.65 6.58 9.71
N ASP A 43 -13.49 5.27 9.89
CA ASP A 43 -13.84 4.55 11.13
C ASP A 43 -12.57 4.16 11.89
N ALA A 44 -12.42 4.71 13.11
CA ALA A 44 -11.28 4.43 13.99
C ALA A 44 -11.12 2.94 14.31
N LYS A 45 -12.21 2.15 14.37
CA LYS A 45 -12.12 0.70 14.63
C LYS A 45 -11.48 -0.05 13.45
N ILE A 46 -11.70 0.43 12.23
CA ILE A 46 -11.03 -0.12 11.05
C ILE A 46 -9.55 0.22 11.12
N PHE A 47 -9.19 1.44 11.51
CA PHE A 47 -7.79 1.82 11.68
C PHE A 47 -7.07 0.99 12.76
N ASP A 48 -7.65 0.90 13.96
CA ASP A 48 -7.09 0.23 15.14
C ASP A 48 -6.90 -1.29 14.94
N LYS A 49 -7.68 -1.89 14.04
CA LYS A 49 -7.56 -3.30 13.64
C LYS A 49 -6.20 -3.60 12.99
N TRP A 50 -5.64 -2.64 12.26
CA TRP A 50 -4.45 -2.84 11.42
C TRP A 50 -3.21 -2.11 11.93
N HIS A 51 -3.37 -0.98 12.61
CA HIS A 51 -2.27 -0.08 12.95
C HIS A 51 -2.11 0.09 14.46
N THR A 52 -0.87 0.34 14.90
CA THR A 52 -0.62 0.77 16.28
C THR A 52 -1.11 2.20 16.50
N LYS A 53 -1.36 2.58 17.75
CA LYS A 53 -1.80 3.94 18.09
C LYS A 53 -0.76 5.01 17.75
N ASP A 54 0.52 4.63 17.79
CA ASP A 54 1.68 5.46 17.43
C ASP A 54 2.11 5.29 15.97
N PHE A 55 1.22 4.79 15.09
CA PHE A 55 1.52 4.55 13.68
C PHE A 55 2.01 5.81 12.96
N VAL A 56 2.97 5.60 12.07
CA VAL A 56 3.55 6.64 11.21
C VAL A 56 3.38 6.27 9.73
N PHE A 57 2.91 7.22 8.94
CA PHE A 57 2.82 7.10 7.50
C PHE A 57 3.75 8.09 6.82
N GLN A 58 4.51 7.63 5.82
CA GLN A 58 5.36 8.44 4.98
C GLN A 58 4.93 8.31 3.51
N LYS A 59 4.65 9.46 2.87
CA LYS A 59 4.38 9.56 1.44
C LYS A 59 5.67 9.44 0.60
N SER A 60 5.53 9.27 -0.72
CA SER A 60 6.67 9.28 -1.66
C SER A 60 7.48 10.58 -1.64
N ASP A 61 6.86 11.71 -1.26
CA ASP A 61 7.53 13.01 -1.13
C ASP A 61 8.36 13.15 0.17
N GLY A 62 8.35 12.13 1.04
CA GLY A 62 9.06 12.11 2.32
C GLY A 62 8.30 12.76 3.48
N THR A 63 7.15 13.40 3.24
CA THR A 63 6.29 13.95 4.31
C THR A 63 5.79 12.83 5.20
N ARG A 64 5.76 13.08 6.52
CA ARG A 64 5.32 12.12 7.53
C ARG A 64 4.12 12.63 8.30
N THR A 65 3.16 11.75 8.56
CA THR A 65 2.04 11.96 9.47
C THR A 65 2.04 10.88 10.55
N SER A 66 1.44 11.18 11.69
CA SER A 66 1.36 10.23 12.82
C SER A 66 0.01 10.31 13.50
N GLY A 67 -0.46 9.17 14.02
CA GLY A 67 -1.77 9.06 14.65
C GLY A 67 -2.90 8.82 13.63
N ALA A 68 -4.01 8.29 14.11
CA ALA A 68 -5.08 7.73 13.28
C ALA A 68 -5.70 8.75 12.31
N ASP A 69 -6.11 9.92 12.81
CA ASP A 69 -6.86 10.90 12.02
C ASP A 69 -6.01 11.50 10.89
N ASP A 70 -4.82 12.01 11.23
CA ASP A 70 -3.93 12.67 10.26
C ASP A 70 -3.42 11.68 9.21
N THR A 71 -3.15 10.45 9.64
CA THR A 71 -2.69 9.42 8.72
C THR A 71 -3.80 8.89 7.83
N THR A 72 -5.02 8.74 8.34
CA THR A 72 -6.18 8.37 7.53
C THR A 72 -6.45 9.43 6.46
N LYS A 73 -6.39 10.72 6.81
CA LYS A 73 -6.51 11.82 5.84
C LYS A 73 -5.40 11.77 4.80
N ALA A 74 -4.15 11.64 5.21
CA ALA A 74 -3.02 11.55 4.28
C ALA A 74 -3.13 10.36 3.32
N LEU A 75 -3.60 9.20 3.80
CA LEU A 75 -3.83 8.04 2.97
C LEU A 75 -4.99 8.26 1.98
N GLN A 76 -6.09 8.88 2.45
CA GLN A 76 -7.22 9.25 1.59
C GLN A 76 -6.78 10.21 0.48
N GLU A 77 -5.96 11.22 0.79
CA GLU A 77 -5.41 12.16 -0.19
C GLU A 77 -4.57 11.46 -1.27
N VAL A 78 -3.68 10.54 -0.87
CA VAL A 78 -2.84 9.77 -1.81
C VAL A 78 -3.68 8.99 -2.82
N TYR A 79 -4.80 8.40 -2.39
CA TYR A 79 -5.65 7.54 -3.23
C TYR A 79 -6.87 8.25 -3.81
N ALA A 80 -7.11 9.53 -3.50
CA ALA A 80 -8.33 10.25 -3.87
C ALA A 80 -8.55 10.31 -5.39
N ILE A 81 -7.46 10.49 -6.15
CA ILE A 81 -7.49 10.61 -7.61
C ILE A 81 -7.92 9.30 -8.30
N PHE A 82 -7.73 8.15 -7.67
CA PHE A 82 -8.08 6.84 -8.24
C PHE A 82 -9.57 6.51 -7.97
N SER A 83 -10.46 7.34 -8.49
CA SER A 83 -11.92 7.21 -8.30
C SER A 83 -12.44 5.83 -8.72
N GLY A 84 -11.88 5.26 -9.79
CA GLY A 84 -12.27 3.95 -10.32
C GLY A 84 -11.67 2.75 -9.57
N GLY A 85 -11.03 2.98 -8.42
CA GLY A 85 -10.41 1.96 -7.58
C GLY A 85 -8.92 1.76 -7.87
N HIS A 86 -8.30 0.85 -7.11
CA HIS A 86 -6.92 0.44 -7.30
C HIS A 86 -6.71 -1.01 -6.83
N LYS A 87 -5.58 -1.60 -7.21
CA LYS A 87 -5.20 -2.95 -6.82
C LYS A 87 -3.69 -3.12 -6.77
N HIS A 88 -3.19 -3.67 -5.67
CA HIS A 88 -1.76 -3.93 -5.48
C HIS A 88 -1.41 -5.38 -5.77
N ARG A 89 -0.40 -5.58 -6.61
CA ARG A 89 0.09 -6.90 -7.01
C ARG A 89 1.59 -6.97 -6.78
N PRO A 90 2.03 -7.57 -5.66
CA PRO A 90 3.44 -7.77 -5.41
C PRO A 90 4.14 -8.49 -6.54
N THR A 91 5.38 -8.10 -6.75
CA THR A 91 6.31 -8.73 -7.70
C THR A 91 7.53 -9.27 -6.97
N SER A 92 7.89 -8.70 -5.82
CA SER A 92 8.94 -9.19 -4.92
C SER A 92 8.68 -8.73 -3.49
N LEU A 93 8.91 -9.59 -2.51
CA LEU A 93 8.69 -9.35 -1.09
C LEU A 93 9.90 -9.87 -0.31
N ALA A 94 10.32 -9.11 0.70
CA ALA A 94 11.30 -9.57 1.69
C ALA A 94 10.87 -9.14 3.09
N CYS A 95 10.99 -10.02 4.08
CA CYS A 95 10.80 -9.65 5.47
C CYS A 95 11.75 -10.39 6.41
N TRP A 96 12.08 -9.75 7.53
CA TRP A 96 12.95 -10.31 8.56
C TRP A 96 12.55 -9.78 9.94
N GLU A 97 12.84 -10.57 10.97
CA GLU A 97 12.69 -10.15 12.36
C GLU A 97 13.92 -9.33 12.79
N GLU A 98 13.66 -8.20 13.42
CA GLU A 98 14.65 -7.32 14.03
C GLU A 98 15.03 -7.83 15.43
N LYS A 99 16.13 -7.34 15.99
CA LYS A 99 16.63 -7.78 17.31
C LYS A 99 15.63 -7.56 18.47
N ASP A 100 14.74 -6.61 18.32
CA ASP A 100 13.69 -6.28 19.31
C ASP A 100 12.40 -7.09 19.10
N GLY A 101 12.40 -8.03 18.16
CA GLY A 101 11.26 -8.88 17.84
C GLY A 101 10.22 -8.22 16.92
N SER A 102 10.44 -6.98 16.50
CA SER A 102 9.65 -6.34 15.45
C SER A 102 10.02 -6.89 14.07
N ILE A 103 9.20 -6.64 13.06
CA ILE A 103 9.39 -7.23 11.72
C ILE A 103 9.49 -6.10 10.71
N THR A 104 10.56 -6.07 9.94
CA THR A 104 10.67 -5.18 8.78
C THR A 104 10.29 -5.95 7.53
N MET A 105 9.51 -5.31 6.67
CA MET A 105 9.20 -5.79 5.34
C MET A 105 9.55 -4.73 4.30
N PHE A 106 10.08 -5.18 3.18
CA PHE A 106 10.19 -4.40 1.97
C PHE A 106 9.55 -5.16 0.81
N GLY A 107 8.81 -4.46 -0.04
CA GLY A 107 8.17 -5.07 -1.19
C GLY A 107 8.07 -4.14 -2.37
N HIS A 108 8.05 -4.74 -3.57
CA HIS A 108 7.70 -4.08 -4.81
C HIS A 108 6.36 -4.63 -5.29
N ALA A 109 5.54 -3.76 -5.86
CA ALA A 109 4.28 -4.14 -6.45
C ALA A 109 3.97 -3.30 -7.68
N LYS A 110 3.31 -3.95 -8.65
CA LYS A 110 2.51 -3.24 -9.63
C LYS A 110 1.25 -2.73 -8.93
N VAL A 111 0.97 -1.45 -9.09
CA VAL A 111 -0.26 -0.83 -8.59
C VAL A 111 -1.11 -0.44 -9.79
N TYR A 112 -2.19 -1.19 -9.99
CA TYR A 112 -3.16 -0.92 -11.03
C TYR A 112 -4.16 0.11 -10.51
N VAL A 113 -4.50 1.11 -11.33
CA VAL A 113 -5.37 2.21 -10.91
C VAL A 113 -6.45 2.50 -11.95
N GLY A 114 -7.61 2.88 -11.45
CA GLY A 114 -8.79 3.19 -12.22
C GLY A 114 -9.27 4.63 -12.03
N PHE A 115 -9.88 5.18 -13.08
CA PHE A 115 -10.57 6.46 -13.07
C PHE A 115 -12.00 6.24 -13.59
N GLU A 116 -13.01 6.64 -12.80
CA GLU A 116 -14.42 6.49 -13.18
C GLU A 116 -14.73 7.19 -14.51
N GLY A 117 -15.53 6.55 -15.36
CA GLY A 117 -15.95 7.14 -16.64
C GLY A 117 -14.88 7.10 -17.76
N HIS A 118 -13.74 6.43 -17.55
CA HIS A 118 -12.68 6.33 -18.56
C HIS A 118 -12.42 4.89 -19.02
N ASP A 119 -12.08 4.74 -20.31
CA ASP A 119 -11.81 3.45 -20.93
C ASP A 119 -10.59 2.75 -20.31
N LYS A 120 -10.81 1.50 -19.89
CA LYS A 120 -9.79 0.66 -19.25
C LYS A 120 -9.15 -0.27 -20.28
N THR A 121 -7.86 -0.07 -20.54
CA THR A 121 -7.11 -0.77 -21.60
C THR A 121 -5.98 -1.67 -21.10
N ILE A 122 -5.61 -1.57 -19.82
CA ILE A 122 -4.57 -2.40 -19.22
C ILE A 122 -5.25 -3.58 -18.52
N THR A 123 -4.87 -4.80 -18.86
CA THR A 123 -5.37 -6.01 -18.20
C THR A 123 -4.35 -6.48 -17.17
N ASP A 124 -4.78 -6.74 -15.94
CA ASP A 124 -3.92 -7.36 -14.91
C ASP A 124 -3.88 -8.88 -15.02
N ASP A 125 -3.10 -9.53 -14.16
CA ASP A 125 -2.91 -10.98 -14.19
C ASP A 125 -4.16 -11.78 -13.78
N ASP A 126 -5.17 -11.16 -13.18
CA ASP A 126 -6.48 -11.78 -12.90
C ASP A 126 -7.49 -11.56 -14.04
N GLY A 127 -7.14 -10.78 -15.06
CA GLY A 127 -8.03 -10.40 -16.16
C GLY A 127 -8.84 -9.12 -15.91
N ASP A 128 -8.64 -8.43 -14.77
CA ASP A 128 -9.32 -7.16 -14.51
C ASP A 128 -8.74 -6.05 -15.39
N LYS A 129 -9.58 -5.09 -15.79
CA LYS A 129 -9.17 -3.97 -16.63
C LYS A 129 -8.97 -2.68 -15.82
N TRP A 130 -7.94 -1.94 -16.18
CA TRP A 130 -7.44 -0.74 -15.50
C TRP A 130 -7.05 0.35 -16.51
N ASN A 131 -6.94 1.58 -16.02
CA ASN A 131 -6.59 2.74 -16.85
C ASN A 131 -5.07 2.95 -16.90
N ALA A 132 -4.39 2.77 -15.78
CA ALA A 132 -2.94 2.87 -15.67
C ALA A 132 -2.37 1.80 -14.72
N VAL A 133 -1.06 1.55 -14.84
CA VAL A 133 -0.27 0.76 -13.89
C VAL A 133 0.97 1.56 -13.52
N MET A 134 1.34 1.53 -12.26
CA MET A 134 2.54 2.18 -11.72
C MET A 134 3.34 1.19 -10.88
N GLU A 135 4.63 1.47 -10.69
CA GLU A 135 5.50 0.69 -9.82
C GLU A 135 5.55 1.34 -8.43
N GLY A 136 5.37 0.52 -7.40
CA GLY A 136 5.40 0.94 -6.01
C GLY A 136 6.39 0.12 -5.19
N GLY A 137 7.35 0.79 -4.58
CA GLY A 137 8.13 0.24 -3.48
C GLY A 137 7.50 0.61 -2.14
N PHE A 138 7.47 -0.33 -1.20
CA PHE A 138 6.86 -0.12 0.11
C PHE A 138 7.75 -0.70 1.19
N ARG A 139 8.00 0.08 2.25
CA ARG A 139 8.57 -0.43 3.50
C ARG A 139 7.49 -0.43 4.57
N PHE A 140 7.37 -1.55 5.26
CA PHE A 140 6.51 -1.66 6.43
C PHE A 140 7.31 -2.08 7.65
N TRP A 141 6.90 -1.57 8.80
CA TRP A 141 7.37 -1.99 10.11
C TRP A 141 6.19 -2.56 10.88
N TYR A 142 6.29 -3.81 11.31
CA TYR A 142 5.28 -4.48 12.11
C TYR A 142 5.72 -4.73 13.55
N VAL A 143 4.75 -4.82 14.45
CA VAL A 143 4.94 -5.30 15.82
C VAL A 143 4.00 -6.47 16.10
N LYS A 144 4.43 -7.39 16.96
CA LYS A 144 3.57 -8.45 17.49
C LYS A 144 2.58 -7.81 18.46
N ASP A 145 1.29 -8.02 18.22
CA ASP A 145 0.18 -7.47 19.01
C ASP A 145 -1.02 -8.43 18.86
N GLU A 146 -1.40 -9.11 19.95
CA GLU A 146 -2.49 -10.10 19.96
C GLU A 146 -3.86 -9.52 19.57
N SER A 147 -4.02 -8.20 19.69
CA SER A 147 -5.24 -7.49 19.26
C SER A 147 -5.30 -7.26 17.75
N GLY A 148 -4.18 -7.47 17.03
CA GLY A 148 -4.07 -7.29 15.59
C GLY A 148 -4.49 -8.53 14.80
N VAL A 149 -4.74 -8.34 13.50
CA VAL A 149 -4.99 -9.46 12.58
C VAL A 149 -3.74 -10.34 12.52
N ASP A 150 -3.93 -11.66 12.56
CA ASP A 150 -2.82 -12.64 12.60
C ASP A 150 -1.81 -12.38 13.74
N GLY A 151 -2.19 -11.65 14.80
CA GLY A 151 -1.31 -11.28 15.92
C GLY A 151 -0.30 -10.17 15.60
N ILE A 152 -0.55 -9.37 14.57
CA ILE A 152 0.37 -8.35 14.05
C ILE A 152 -0.34 -7.01 13.85
N LYS A 153 0.36 -5.90 14.10
CA LYS A 153 -0.04 -4.55 13.67
C LYS A 153 1.08 -3.82 12.97
N ILE A 154 0.71 -2.86 12.12
CA ILE A 154 1.64 -1.98 11.43
C ILE A 154 1.95 -0.77 12.30
N LYS A 155 3.25 -0.52 12.50
CA LYS A 155 3.79 0.64 13.20
C LYS A 155 4.28 1.72 12.25
N GLU A 156 4.74 1.36 11.05
CA GLU A 156 5.15 2.33 10.05
C GLU A 156 4.89 1.82 8.63
N THR A 157 4.45 2.72 7.76
CA THR A 157 4.42 2.51 6.31
C THR A 157 5.19 3.64 5.62
N ARG A 158 6.06 3.29 4.68
CA ARG A 158 6.72 4.26 3.80
C ARG A 158 6.50 3.86 2.36
N ILE A 159 6.01 4.81 1.57
CA ILE A 159 5.79 4.63 0.13
C ILE A 159 6.97 5.19 -0.64
N TYR A 160 7.43 4.43 -1.63
CA TYR A 160 8.43 4.77 -2.64
C TYR A 160 7.84 4.43 -4.01
N ALA A 161 6.81 5.15 -4.42
CA ALA A 161 6.11 4.92 -5.68
C ALA A 161 6.42 6.02 -6.70
N ASP A 162 6.46 5.63 -7.98
CA ASP A 162 6.49 6.54 -9.12
C ASP A 162 5.07 6.72 -9.68
N PRO A 163 4.35 7.81 -9.35
CA PRO A 163 2.98 8.00 -9.79
C PRO A 163 2.88 8.50 -11.24
N MET A 164 4.01 8.76 -11.94
CA MET A 164 4.02 9.45 -13.23
C MET A 164 3.19 8.77 -14.32
N PRO A 165 3.14 7.43 -14.45
CA PRO A 165 2.23 6.79 -15.42
C PRO A 165 0.76 7.13 -15.18
N ALA A 166 0.32 7.16 -13.92
CA ALA A 166 -1.05 7.49 -13.57
C ALA A 166 -1.35 8.99 -13.75
N ILE A 167 -0.41 9.86 -13.38
CA ILE A 167 -0.51 11.31 -13.62
C ILE A 167 -0.56 11.60 -15.11
N GLY A 168 0.29 10.96 -15.91
CA GLY A 168 0.31 11.11 -17.36
C GLY A 168 -1.02 10.69 -18.00
N TYR A 169 -1.59 9.58 -17.54
CA TYR A 169 -2.94 9.17 -17.94
C TYR A 169 -3.98 10.24 -17.56
N ALA A 170 -3.95 10.72 -16.32
CA ALA A 170 -4.90 11.66 -15.79
C ALA A 170 -4.88 13.00 -16.55
N LEU A 171 -3.69 13.53 -16.85
CA LEU A 171 -3.51 14.74 -17.67
C LEU A 171 -4.03 14.55 -19.10
N LYS A 172 -3.64 13.43 -19.76
CA LYS A 172 -4.05 13.14 -21.14
C LYS A 172 -5.57 13.08 -21.31
N ASN A 173 -6.29 12.66 -20.26
CA ASN A 173 -7.73 12.47 -20.28
C ASN A 173 -8.50 13.59 -19.55
N GLY A 174 -7.84 14.69 -19.17
CA GLY A 174 -8.48 15.84 -18.54
C GLY A 174 -9.00 15.61 -17.12
N ILE A 175 -8.56 14.54 -16.45
CA ILE A 175 -8.84 14.28 -15.03
C ILE A 175 -8.04 15.25 -14.15
N LEU A 176 -6.80 15.51 -14.55
CA LEU A 176 -5.94 16.55 -13.97
C LEU A 176 -5.62 17.59 -15.03
N SER A 177 -5.26 18.78 -14.55
CA SER A 177 -4.63 19.84 -15.31
C SER A 177 -3.23 20.15 -14.77
N PRO A 178 -2.38 20.86 -15.53
CA PRO A 178 -1.10 21.35 -15.01
C PRO A 178 -1.24 22.14 -13.71
N LYS A 179 -2.33 22.93 -13.56
CA LYS A 179 -2.62 23.69 -12.34
C LYS A 179 -2.74 22.81 -11.09
N ASP A 180 -3.31 21.62 -11.23
CA ASP A 180 -3.44 20.66 -10.12
C ASP A 180 -2.08 20.09 -9.69
N LEU A 181 -1.07 20.18 -10.56
CA LEU A 181 0.33 19.83 -10.27
C LEU A 181 1.15 21.03 -9.80
N GLY A 182 0.53 22.20 -9.60
CA GLY A 182 1.23 23.45 -9.29
C GLY A 182 2.01 24.04 -10.47
N LEU A 183 1.71 23.61 -11.70
CA LEU A 183 2.29 24.12 -12.94
C LEU A 183 1.35 25.16 -13.55
N ALA A 184 1.91 26.23 -14.12
CA ALA A 184 1.17 27.37 -14.67
C ALA A 184 0.38 27.02 -15.94
#